data_AF-A0A3D4XYP0-F1
#
_entry.id   AF-A0A3D4XYP0-F1
#
_cell.length_a   1.000
_cell.length_b   1.000
_cell.length_c   1.000
_cell.angle_alpha   90.00
_cell.angle_beta   90.00
_cell.angle_gamma   90.00
#
_symmetry.space_group_name_H-M   'P 1'
#
loop_
_entity.id
_entity.type
_entity.pdbx_description
1 polymer ?
#
loop_
_entity_poly.entity_id
_entity_poly.type
_entity_poly.pdbx_seq_one_letter_code
_entity_poly.pdbx_strand_id
1 'polypeptide(L)'
;MENLYKVKQIGIIILIIIIIGAIVLSIKTNMENEVIIQNENPVNNTVEEITPVSICYYRADKTDRGFYDKAWLKLNILGNKVTGEFQHLPAESDSKVGTFEGIISPLNQKSMSRSSLVWWNSRAEGMEVKEELDIKWGDGSATVGFGEMIDRGDGVYVYKNKDNLSYIKSMSQIDCEYLDEQLFVENYIRDNIATIVTNKPVLGGTWYTIAISINPSTKTGEVTYEDGHIQSKASFIYSYNKSNGEILFPKFEIKK
;
A
#
# COMPACT_ATOMS: atom_id res chain seq x y z
N MET A 1 14.35 71.08 -14.68
CA MET A 1 13.79 69.78 -14.20
C MET A 1 14.86 68.74 -13.87
N GLU A 2 16.07 68.79 -14.45
CA GLU A 2 17.14 67.80 -14.18
C GLU A 2 17.68 67.79 -12.73
N ASN A 3 17.77 68.95 -12.06
CA ASN A 3 18.30 69.01 -10.69
C ASN A 3 17.40 68.33 -9.65
N LEU A 4 16.09 68.25 -9.89
CA LEU A 4 15.17 67.59 -8.95
C LEU A 4 15.32 66.05 -9.00
N TYR A 5 15.72 65.53 -10.15
CA TYR A 5 15.90 64.09 -10.35
C TYR A 5 17.17 63.57 -9.68
N LYS A 6 18.27 64.32 -9.78
CA LYS A 6 19.54 63.99 -9.11
C LYS A 6 19.42 63.95 -7.58
N VAL A 7 18.63 64.86 -6.99
CA VAL A 7 18.41 64.89 -5.53
C VAL A 7 17.60 63.68 -5.06
N LYS A 8 16.58 63.24 -5.82
CA LYS A 8 15.81 62.03 -5.49
C LYS A 8 16.65 60.75 -5.61
N GLN A 9 17.53 60.67 -6.61
CA GLN A 9 18.37 59.49 -6.82
C GLN A 9 19.43 59.33 -5.71
N ILE A 10 20.01 60.43 -5.23
CA ILE A 10 20.94 60.42 -4.08
C ILE A 10 20.23 59.97 -2.80
N GLY A 11 18.99 60.40 -2.57
CA GLY A 11 18.19 59.99 -1.41
C GLY A 11 17.92 58.48 -1.35
N ILE A 12 17.65 57.85 -2.50
CA ILE A 12 17.40 56.41 -2.59
C ILE A 12 18.67 55.60 -2.28
N ILE A 13 19.84 56.05 -2.77
CA ILE A 13 21.11 55.37 -2.51
C ILE A 13 21.46 55.40 -1.01
N ILE A 14 21.24 56.53 -0.34
CA ILE A 14 21.49 56.66 1.10
C ILE A 14 20.58 55.72 1.91
N LEU A 15 19.30 55.60 1.52
CA LEU A 15 18.35 54.70 2.18
C LEU A 15 18.77 53.22 2.08
N ILE A 16 19.26 52.79 0.91
CA ILE A 16 19.72 51.41 0.69
C ILE A 16 20.95 51.10 1.54
N ILE A 17 21.89 52.03 1.68
CA ILE A 17 23.10 51.85 2.50
C ILE A 17 22.73 51.70 3.99
N ILE A 18 21.75 52.46 4.48
CA ILE A 18 21.28 52.36 5.88
C ILE A 18 20.62 51.00 6.14
N ILE A 19 19.82 50.49 5.19
CA ILE A 19 19.15 49.18 5.33
C ILE A 19 20.17 48.04 5.34
N ILE A 20 21.18 48.08 4.45
CA ILE A 20 22.24 47.06 4.42
C ILE A 20 23.06 47.10 5.72
N GLY A 21 23.38 48.29 6.23
CA GLY A 21 24.09 48.45 7.50
C GLY A 21 23.34 47.86 8.70
N ALA A 22 22.01 48.04 8.76
CA ALA A 22 21.18 47.49 9.83
C ALA A 22 21.12 45.95 9.79
N ILE A 23 21.06 45.35 8.60
CA ILE A 23 21.06 43.89 8.42
C ILE A 23 22.40 43.27 8.89
N VAL A 24 23.53 43.89 8.52
CA VAL A 24 24.86 43.40 8.92
C VAL A 24 25.08 43.51 10.43
N LEU A 25 24.59 44.58 11.08
CA LEU A 25 24.68 44.72 12.53
C LEU A 25 23.85 43.65 13.26
N SER A 26 22.66 43.32 12.74
CA SER A 26 21.76 42.34 13.37
C SER A 26 22.29 40.90 13.30
N ILE A 27 23.09 40.56 12.30
CA ILE A 27 23.73 39.23 12.20
C ILE A 27 24.87 39.09 13.21
N LYS A 28 25.59 40.18 13.53
CA LYS A 28 26.80 40.11 14.37
C LYS A 28 26.51 39.95 15.87
N THR A 29 25.32 40.30 16.35
CA THR A 29 24.97 40.22 17.78
C THR A 29 24.42 38.86 18.23
N ASN A 30 24.32 37.87 17.34
CA ASN A 30 23.76 36.54 17.66
C ASN A 30 24.83 35.43 17.84
N MET A 31 26.11 35.78 17.93
CA MET A 31 27.20 34.82 18.21
C MET A 31 27.88 35.15 19.53
N GLU A 32 27.24 34.86 20.66
CA GLU A 32 27.94 34.60 21.93
C GLU A 32 26.93 34.04 22.95
N ASN A 33 27.01 32.73 23.19
CA ASN A 33 26.87 32.04 24.48
C ASN A 33 26.58 30.54 24.25
N GLU A 34 27.64 29.77 24.01
CA GLU A 34 27.62 28.34 24.33
C GLU A 34 28.26 28.14 25.70
N VAL A 35 27.42 27.86 26.69
CA VAL A 35 27.84 27.37 28.00
C VAL A 35 27.98 25.86 27.92
N ILE A 36 29.22 25.40 28.11
CA ILE A 36 29.60 24.00 28.26
C ILE A 36 29.25 23.55 29.69
N ILE A 37 28.32 22.61 29.83
CA ILE A 37 28.24 21.75 31.02
C ILE A 37 28.09 20.30 30.54
N GLN A 38 29.22 19.59 30.49
CA GLN A 38 29.25 18.14 30.36
C GLN A 38 29.02 17.52 31.75
N ASN A 39 27.90 16.84 31.92
CA ASN A 39 27.71 15.88 33.00
C ASN A 39 27.20 14.59 32.34
N GLU A 40 28.14 13.82 31.77
CA GLU A 40 27.87 12.52 31.16
C GLU A 40 27.67 11.49 32.27
N ASN A 41 26.43 11.34 32.73
CA ASN A 41 26.03 10.09 33.34
C ASN A 41 26.01 9.01 32.24
N PRO A 42 26.61 7.82 32.46
CA PRO A 42 26.53 6.73 31.52
C PRO A 42 25.06 6.30 31.40
N VAL A 43 24.39 6.79 30.36
CA VAL A 43 23.08 6.30 29.96
C VAL A 43 23.31 4.85 29.54
N ASN A 44 22.91 3.92 30.41
CA ASN A 44 22.80 2.51 30.07
C ASN A 44 21.78 2.41 28.92
N ASN A 45 22.28 2.47 27.69
CA ASN A 45 21.52 2.22 26.48
C ASN A 45 21.18 0.73 26.45
N THR A 46 20.12 0.34 27.16
CA THR A 46 19.41 -0.92 26.89
C THR A 46 18.92 -0.85 25.45
N VAL A 47 19.57 -1.59 24.57
CA VAL A 47 19.12 -1.79 23.19
C VAL A 47 17.77 -2.49 23.27
N GLU A 48 16.68 -1.76 23.04
CA GLU A 48 15.35 -2.36 22.96
C GLU A 48 15.35 -3.36 21.80
N GLU A 49 15.04 -4.61 22.10
CA GLU A 49 14.89 -5.67 21.11
C GLU A 49 13.69 -5.32 20.22
N ILE A 50 13.98 -4.93 18.97
CA ILE A 50 12.95 -4.55 18.01
C ILE A 50 12.30 -5.82 17.48
N THR A 51 11.06 -6.09 17.88
CA THR A 51 10.28 -7.20 17.34
C THR A 51 9.64 -6.82 16.01
N PRO A 52 9.58 -7.74 15.03
CA PRO A 52 8.90 -7.48 13.77
C PRO A 52 7.38 -7.36 13.97
N VAL A 53 6.77 -6.37 13.35
CA VAL A 53 5.32 -6.14 13.38
C VAL A 53 4.73 -6.38 12.00
N SER A 54 3.73 -7.26 11.91
CA SER A 54 2.99 -7.53 10.68
C SER A 54 1.64 -6.79 10.68
N ILE A 55 1.34 -6.07 9.61
CA ILE A 55 0.08 -5.33 9.43
C ILE A 55 -0.49 -5.64 8.05
N CYS A 56 -1.78 -5.97 8.00
CA CYS A 56 -2.46 -6.33 6.77
C CYS A 56 -3.65 -5.42 6.48
N TYR A 57 -3.88 -5.15 5.20
CA TYR A 57 -5.01 -4.38 4.71
C TYR A 57 -5.66 -5.10 3.55
N TYR A 58 -6.99 -5.01 3.45
CA TYR A 58 -7.77 -5.67 2.42
C TYR A 58 -8.91 -4.77 1.91
N ARG A 59 -9.24 -4.92 0.64
CA ARG A 59 -10.41 -4.32 0.01
C ARG A 59 -10.98 -5.29 -1.02
N ALA A 60 -12.31 -5.36 -1.09
CA ALA A 60 -13.03 -6.03 -2.15
C ALA A 60 -14.30 -5.24 -2.46
N ASP A 61 -14.31 -4.58 -3.61
CA ASP A 61 -15.46 -3.80 -4.07
C ASP A 61 -16.17 -4.54 -5.18
N LYS A 62 -17.49 -4.69 -5.07
CA LYS A 62 -18.28 -5.31 -6.12
C LYS A 62 -18.56 -4.31 -7.24
N THR A 63 -18.26 -4.66 -8.48
CA THR A 63 -18.57 -3.85 -9.66
C THR A 63 -20.06 -3.96 -10.01
N ASP A 64 -20.57 -3.06 -10.87
CA ASP A 64 -21.96 -3.09 -11.33
C ASP A 64 -22.32 -4.39 -12.08
N ARG A 65 -21.32 -5.06 -12.66
CA ARG A 65 -21.45 -6.36 -13.33
C ARG A 65 -21.36 -7.55 -12.37
N GLY A 66 -21.07 -7.29 -11.10
CA GLY A 66 -21.02 -8.29 -10.05
C GLY A 66 -19.67 -8.98 -9.86
N PHE A 67 -18.63 -8.52 -10.56
CA PHE A 67 -17.25 -8.91 -10.29
C PHE A 67 -16.68 -8.16 -9.08
N TYR A 68 -15.45 -8.48 -8.65
CA TYR A 68 -14.82 -7.84 -7.50
C TYR A 68 -13.47 -7.25 -7.85
N ASP A 69 -13.31 -5.95 -7.62
CA ASP A 69 -12.01 -5.30 -7.58
C ASP A 69 -11.38 -5.57 -6.21
N LYS A 70 -10.31 -6.35 -6.20
CA LYS A 70 -9.60 -6.73 -4.96
C LYS A 70 -8.27 -6.00 -4.86
N ALA A 71 -7.90 -5.66 -3.63
CA ALA A 71 -6.55 -5.23 -3.33
C ALA A 71 -6.18 -5.66 -1.91
N TRP A 72 -4.93 -6.06 -1.71
CA TRP A 72 -4.40 -6.26 -0.37
C TRP A 72 -2.94 -5.87 -0.26
N LEU A 73 -2.57 -5.52 0.97
CA LEU A 73 -1.26 -5.05 1.34
C LEU A 73 -0.85 -5.77 2.62
N LYS A 74 0.34 -6.38 2.63
CA LYS A 74 0.97 -6.92 3.84
C LYS A 74 2.26 -6.15 4.09
N LEU A 75 2.40 -5.60 5.29
CA LEU A 75 3.58 -4.87 5.76
C LEU A 75 4.25 -5.67 6.86
N ASN A 76 5.55 -5.92 6.71
CA ASN A 76 6.43 -6.47 7.75
C ASN A 76 7.43 -5.38 8.15
N ILE A 77 7.28 -4.86 9.36
CA ILE A 77 7.99 -3.68 9.87
C ILE A 77 9.04 -4.12 10.88
N LEU A 78 10.29 -3.68 10.67
CA LEU A 78 11.39 -3.86 11.62
C LEU A 78 12.14 -2.54 11.76
N GLY A 79 11.83 -1.79 12.82
CA GLY A 79 12.37 -0.45 13.05
C GLY A 79 11.89 0.53 11.98
N ASN A 80 12.82 1.10 11.20
CA ASN A 80 12.52 2.00 10.09
C ASN A 80 12.43 1.28 8.72
N LYS A 81 12.67 -0.03 8.68
CA LYS A 81 12.59 -0.84 7.47
C LYS A 81 11.22 -1.45 7.33
N VAL A 82 10.75 -1.53 6.09
CA VAL A 82 9.51 -2.22 5.73
C VAL A 82 9.76 -3.14 4.56
N THR A 83 9.21 -4.35 4.65
CA THR A 83 9.11 -5.30 3.54
C THR A 83 7.67 -5.74 3.42
N GLY A 84 7.28 -6.36 2.31
CA GLY A 84 5.89 -6.78 2.16
C GLY A 84 5.51 -7.20 0.76
N GLU A 85 4.20 -7.34 0.57
CA GLU A 85 3.59 -7.57 -0.73
C GLU A 85 2.38 -6.68 -0.94
N PHE A 86 2.20 -6.25 -2.18
CA PHE A 86 1.04 -5.51 -2.62
C PHE A 86 0.47 -6.16 -3.88
N GLN A 87 -0.85 -6.34 -3.87
CA GLN A 87 -1.56 -7.12 -4.86
C GLN A 87 -2.79 -6.31 -5.26
N HIS A 88 -2.82 -5.85 -6.51
CA HIS A 88 -3.93 -5.10 -7.09
C HIS A 88 -4.59 -5.94 -8.19
N LEU A 89 -5.78 -6.44 -7.92
CA LEU A 89 -6.54 -7.32 -8.81
C LEU A 89 -7.87 -6.64 -9.21
N PRO A 90 -7.84 -5.65 -10.13
CA PRO A 90 -9.07 -5.15 -10.72
C PRO A 90 -9.76 -6.26 -11.52
N ALA A 91 -11.10 -6.28 -11.52
CA ALA A 91 -11.88 -7.31 -12.18
C ALA A 91 -11.83 -7.23 -13.71
N GLU A 92 -11.71 -6.01 -14.24
CA GLU A 92 -11.85 -5.71 -15.68
C GLU A 92 -10.57 -5.15 -16.30
N SER A 93 -9.45 -5.25 -15.58
CA SER A 93 -8.14 -4.77 -16.01
C SER A 93 -7.08 -5.77 -15.58
N ASP A 94 -5.87 -5.63 -16.12
CA ASP A 94 -4.76 -6.49 -15.75
C ASP A 94 -4.35 -6.32 -14.29
N SER A 95 -4.02 -7.44 -13.66
CA SER A 95 -3.50 -7.45 -12.29
C SER A 95 -2.10 -6.85 -12.23
N LYS A 96 -1.83 -6.10 -11.16
CA LYS A 96 -0.49 -5.61 -10.83
C LYS A 96 -0.10 -6.03 -9.43
N VAL A 97 0.93 -6.86 -9.32
CA VAL A 97 1.23 -7.62 -8.09
C VAL A 97 2.72 -7.65 -7.81
N GLY A 98 3.15 -7.83 -6.56
CA GLY A 98 4.56 -8.06 -6.28
C GLY A 98 4.99 -7.79 -4.84
N THR A 99 6.27 -7.98 -4.57
CA THR A 99 6.90 -7.78 -3.26
C THR A 99 7.70 -6.49 -3.22
N PHE A 100 7.76 -5.82 -2.08
CA PHE A 100 8.52 -4.57 -1.93
C PHE A 100 9.41 -4.53 -0.69
N GLU A 101 10.37 -3.62 -0.73
CA GLU A 101 11.25 -3.27 0.38
C GLU A 101 11.51 -1.75 0.41
N GLY A 102 11.63 -1.15 1.59
CA GLY A 102 11.94 0.27 1.68
C GLY A 102 11.99 0.80 3.12
N ILE A 103 11.72 2.09 3.25
CA ILE A 103 11.79 2.81 4.53
C ILE A 103 10.46 3.47 4.89
N ILE A 104 10.19 3.54 6.18
CA ILE A 104 9.00 4.18 6.75
C ILE A 104 9.32 5.63 7.07
N SER A 105 8.46 6.56 6.63
CA SER A 105 8.57 7.97 6.99
C SER A 105 8.27 8.20 8.48
N PRO A 106 8.71 9.34 9.04
CA PRO A 106 8.22 9.78 10.35
C PRO A 106 6.69 9.83 10.39
N LEU A 107 6.13 9.67 11.60
CA LEU A 107 4.68 9.78 11.83
C LEU A 107 4.23 11.20 11.55
N ASN A 108 3.24 11.37 10.67
CA ASN A 108 2.54 12.62 10.50
C ASN A 108 1.50 12.77 11.63
N GLN A 109 1.79 13.64 12.60
CA GLN A 109 0.92 13.86 13.77
C GLN A 109 -0.48 14.39 13.43
N LYS A 110 -0.64 15.10 12.30
CA LYS A 110 -1.93 15.68 11.93
C LYS A 110 -2.89 14.63 11.38
N SER A 111 -2.38 13.71 10.57
CA SER A 111 -3.18 12.65 9.93
C SER A 111 -3.06 11.31 10.63
N MET A 112 -2.23 11.19 11.67
CA MET A 112 -1.90 9.93 12.34
C MET A 112 -1.49 8.84 11.35
N SER A 113 -0.79 9.24 10.29
CA SER A 113 -0.41 8.36 9.19
C SER A 113 1.09 8.39 8.91
N ARG A 114 1.55 7.36 8.22
CA ARG A 114 2.91 7.20 7.72
C ARG A 114 2.86 6.99 6.22
N SER A 115 3.97 7.32 5.58
CA SER A 115 4.23 6.95 4.19
C SER A 115 5.37 5.94 4.16
N SER A 116 5.41 5.13 3.12
CA SER A 116 6.51 4.24 2.83
C SER A 116 6.83 4.37 1.35
N LEU A 117 8.05 4.85 1.08
CA LEU A 117 8.60 4.88 -0.27
C LEU A 117 9.42 3.61 -0.43
N VAL A 118 8.96 2.73 -1.30
CA VAL A 118 9.49 1.37 -1.41
C VAL A 118 9.90 1.07 -2.86
N TRP A 119 10.83 0.15 -3.00
CA TRP A 119 11.15 -0.49 -4.27
C TRP A 119 10.30 -1.74 -4.40
N TRP A 120 9.44 -1.76 -5.41
CA TRP A 120 8.49 -2.83 -5.68
C TRP A 120 8.94 -3.64 -6.89
N ASN A 121 9.17 -4.93 -6.68
CA ASN A 121 9.39 -5.88 -7.77
C ASN A 121 8.00 -6.33 -8.25
N SER A 122 7.45 -5.60 -9.22
CA SER A 122 6.08 -5.78 -9.70
C SER A 122 6.01 -6.67 -10.93
N ARG A 123 4.88 -7.35 -11.07
CA ARG A 123 4.50 -8.14 -12.23
C ARG A 123 3.15 -7.65 -12.75
N ALA A 124 3.11 -7.31 -14.04
CA ALA A 124 1.91 -6.86 -14.75
C ALA A 124 2.04 -7.23 -16.23
N GLU A 125 0.96 -7.63 -16.88
CA GLU A 125 0.95 -7.89 -18.35
C GLU A 125 2.06 -8.85 -18.82
N GLY A 126 2.47 -9.80 -17.97
CA GLY A 126 3.55 -10.75 -18.28
C GLY A 126 4.97 -10.16 -18.18
N MET A 127 5.13 -8.92 -17.75
CA MET A 127 6.43 -8.29 -17.48
C MET A 127 6.73 -8.26 -16.00
N GLU A 128 8.01 -8.36 -15.65
CA GLU A 128 8.52 -8.11 -14.30
C GLU A 128 9.44 -6.89 -14.32
N VAL A 129 9.15 -5.91 -13.47
CA VAL A 129 9.92 -4.66 -13.39
C VAL A 129 10.16 -4.27 -11.94
N LYS A 130 11.25 -3.56 -11.68
CA LYS A 130 11.49 -2.91 -10.39
C LYS A 130 11.05 -1.46 -10.51
N GLU A 131 10.11 -1.03 -9.67
CA GLU A 131 9.59 0.33 -9.72
C GLU A 131 9.41 0.96 -8.33
N GLU A 132 9.34 2.28 -8.27
CA GLU A 132 9.01 3.03 -7.06
C GLU A 132 7.52 2.88 -6.71
N LEU A 133 7.21 2.71 -5.43
CA LEU A 133 5.83 2.65 -4.95
C LEU A 133 5.64 3.53 -3.71
N ASP A 134 4.64 4.41 -3.72
CA ASP A 134 4.23 5.21 -2.55
C ASP A 134 3.03 4.57 -1.85
N ILE A 135 3.23 4.19 -0.59
CA ILE A 135 2.21 3.58 0.26
C ILE A 135 1.90 4.54 1.41
N LYS A 136 0.64 4.94 1.56
CA LYS A 136 0.16 5.73 2.70
C LYS A 136 -0.67 4.85 3.61
N TRP A 137 -0.37 4.80 4.89
CA TRP A 137 -1.07 3.95 5.85
C TRP A 137 -1.14 4.59 7.24
N GLY A 138 -2.21 4.30 7.97
CA GLY A 138 -2.51 4.91 9.27
C GLY A 138 -4.00 4.89 9.55
N ASP A 139 -4.36 5.08 10.82
CA ASP A 139 -5.77 5.13 11.28
C ASP A 139 -6.62 3.95 10.77
N GLY A 140 -6.05 2.74 10.80
CA GLY A 140 -6.75 1.52 10.36
C GLY A 140 -6.98 1.42 8.85
N SER A 141 -6.32 2.24 8.03
CA SER A 141 -6.46 2.19 6.57
C SER A 141 -5.14 2.33 5.81
N ALA A 142 -5.13 1.92 4.56
CA ALA A 142 -4.00 2.08 3.66
C ALA A 142 -4.42 2.37 2.22
N THR A 143 -3.61 3.10 1.48
CA THR A 143 -3.76 3.33 0.04
C THR A 143 -2.39 3.32 -0.65
N VAL A 144 -2.40 3.03 -1.94
CA VAL A 144 -1.22 2.93 -2.78
C VAL A 144 -1.36 3.90 -3.95
N GLY A 145 -0.33 4.69 -4.19
CA GLY A 145 -0.26 5.67 -5.26
C GLY A 145 0.27 5.08 -6.56
N PHE A 146 -0.31 5.47 -7.69
CA PHE A 146 0.17 5.16 -9.04
C PHE A 146 0.29 6.45 -9.85
N GLY A 147 1.26 6.50 -10.75
CA GLY A 147 1.51 7.67 -11.59
C GLY A 147 2.33 7.33 -12.81
N GLU A 148 2.60 8.34 -13.65
CA GLU A 148 3.47 8.19 -14.81
C GLU A 148 4.89 7.82 -14.34
N MET A 149 5.41 6.72 -14.87
CA MET A 149 6.75 6.21 -14.57
C MET A 149 7.73 6.57 -15.68
N ILE A 150 8.97 6.83 -15.30
CA ILE A 150 10.11 6.97 -16.22
C ILE A 150 11.20 5.97 -15.83
N ASP A 151 11.82 5.36 -16.82
CA ASP A 151 13.02 4.54 -16.60
C ASP A 151 14.20 5.48 -16.28
N ARG A 152 14.92 5.20 -15.20
CA ARG A 152 16.13 5.94 -14.81
C ARG A 152 17.35 5.56 -15.68
N GLY A 153 17.23 4.57 -16.56
CA GLY A 153 18.27 4.07 -17.46
C GLY A 153 18.99 2.82 -16.94
N ASP A 154 18.56 2.30 -15.80
CA ASP A 154 19.06 1.06 -15.19
C ASP A 154 17.96 -0.03 -15.10
N GLY A 155 16.83 0.16 -15.79
CA GLY A 155 15.68 -0.75 -15.73
C GLY A 155 14.85 -0.59 -14.46
N VAL A 156 15.12 0.44 -13.65
CA VAL A 156 14.32 0.82 -12.49
C VAL A 156 13.43 2.01 -12.86
N TYR A 157 12.13 1.82 -12.67
CA TYR A 157 11.12 2.83 -12.95
C TYR A 157 10.87 3.71 -11.71
N VAL A 158 10.85 5.02 -11.90
CA VAL A 158 10.56 6.00 -10.84
C VAL A 158 9.42 6.91 -11.27
N TYR A 159 8.69 7.49 -10.31
CA TYR A 159 7.63 8.42 -10.65
C TYR A 159 8.20 9.67 -11.31
N LYS A 160 7.65 10.05 -12.47
CA LYS A 160 7.99 11.29 -13.15
C LYS A 160 7.64 12.53 -12.33
N ASN A 161 6.51 12.48 -11.63
CA ASN A 161 6.05 13.54 -10.72
C ASN A 161 5.33 12.92 -9.50
N LYS A 162 5.97 13.01 -8.33
CA LYS A 162 5.44 12.47 -7.07
C LYS A 162 4.25 13.24 -6.50
N ASP A 163 4.04 14.47 -6.94
CA ASP A 163 2.89 15.28 -6.52
C ASP A 163 1.62 14.96 -7.32
N ASN A 164 1.75 14.16 -8.39
CA ASN A 164 0.66 13.80 -9.29
C ASN A 164 0.36 12.29 -9.27
N LEU A 165 0.26 11.72 -8.07
CA LEU A 165 -0.12 10.32 -7.88
C LEU A 165 -1.64 10.17 -7.77
N SER A 166 -2.19 9.22 -8.51
CA SER A 166 -3.56 8.72 -8.35
C SER A 166 -3.56 7.60 -7.33
N TYR A 167 -4.32 7.77 -6.25
CA TYR A 167 -4.40 6.79 -5.19
C TYR A 167 -5.59 5.85 -5.41
N ILE A 168 -5.36 4.54 -5.22
CA ILE A 168 -6.46 3.58 -5.22
C ILE A 168 -7.40 3.84 -4.04
N LYS A 169 -8.63 3.31 -4.14
CA LYS A 169 -9.57 3.33 -3.02
C LYS A 169 -8.93 2.72 -1.76
N SER A 170 -9.22 3.30 -0.61
CA SER A 170 -8.61 2.87 0.65
C SER A 170 -8.94 1.40 0.98
N MET A 171 -7.97 0.70 1.53
CA MET A 171 -8.06 -0.65 2.08
C MET A 171 -8.21 -0.55 3.60
N SER A 172 -9.05 -1.39 4.19
CA SER A 172 -9.26 -1.46 5.64
C SER A 172 -8.28 -2.43 6.27
N GLN A 173 -7.79 -2.09 7.47
CA GLN A 173 -6.94 -2.98 8.24
C GLN A 173 -7.70 -4.27 8.58
N ILE A 174 -7.01 -5.40 8.47
CA ILE A 174 -7.52 -6.73 8.76
C ILE A 174 -6.45 -7.53 9.51
N ASP A 175 -6.88 -8.51 10.29
CA ASP A 175 -5.95 -9.47 10.89
C ASP A 175 -5.20 -10.23 9.78
N CYS A 176 -3.89 -10.39 9.94
CA CYS A 176 -3.07 -11.03 8.92
C CYS A 176 -3.38 -12.52 8.78
N GLU A 177 -3.66 -13.23 9.88
CA GLU A 177 -4.01 -14.65 9.80
C GLU A 177 -5.37 -14.84 9.12
N TYR A 178 -6.31 -13.95 9.39
CA TYR A 178 -7.60 -13.91 8.70
C TYR A 178 -7.43 -13.70 7.19
N LEU A 179 -6.60 -12.75 6.78
CA LEU A 179 -6.31 -12.51 5.36
C LEU A 179 -5.64 -13.72 4.71
N ASP A 180 -4.63 -14.31 5.38
CA ASP A 180 -3.91 -15.48 4.88
C ASP A 180 -4.85 -16.67 4.67
N GLU A 181 -5.72 -16.95 5.63
CA GLU A 181 -6.74 -18.00 5.49
C GLU A 181 -7.70 -17.70 4.33
N GLN A 182 -8.18 -16.46 4.22
CA GLN A 182 -9.09 -16.06 3.15
C GLN A 182 -8.46 -16.29 1.77
N LEU A 183 -7.21 -15.86 1.57
CA LEU A 183 -6.48 -16.03 0.32
C LEU A 183 -6.19 -17.49 0.03
N PHE A 184 -5.82 -18.28 1.04
CA PHE A 184 -5.54 -19.69 0.89
C PHE A 184 -6.79 -20.48 0.46
N VAL A 185 -7.91 -20.27 1.14
CA VAL A 185 -9.20 -20.91 0.81
C VAL A 185 -9.71 -20.46 -0.56
N GLU A 186 -9.55 -19.18 -0.91
CA GLU A 186 -9.92 -18.69 -2.24
C GLU A 186 -9.15 -19.41 -3.35
N ASN A 187 -7.82 -19.49 -3.23
CA ASN A 187 -6.98 -20.17 -4.21
C ASN A 187 -7.32 -21.66 -4.32
N TYR A 188 -7.49 -22.34 -3.18
CA TYR A 188 -7.89 -23.74 -3.18
C TYR A 188 -9.20 -23.97 -3.94
N ILE A 189 -10.22 -23.13 -3.71
CA ILE A 189 -11.50 -23.25 -4.42
C ILE A 189 -11.30 -23.04 -5.91
N ARG A 190 -10.51 -22.05 -6.33
CA ARG A 190 -10.24 -21.81 -7.77
C ARG A 190 -9.60 -23.02 -8.44
N ASP A 191 -8.61 -23.61 -7.79
CA ASP A 191 -7.85 -24.73 -8.35
C ASP A 191 -8.65 -26.03 -8.36
N ASN A 192 -9.61 -26.18 -7.43
CA ASN A 192 -10.32 -27.44 -7.21
C ASN A 192 -11.83 -27.37 -7.52
N ILE A 193 -12.36 -26.27 -8.06
CA ILE A 193 -13.81 -26.08 -8.22
C ILE A 193 -14.47 -27.23 -9.00
N ALA A 194 -13.80 -27.75 -10.03
CA ALA A 194 -14.29 -28.87 -10.85
C ALA A 194 -14.52 -30.16 -10.05
N THR A 195 -13.82 -30.34 -8.92
CA THR A 195 -13.97 -31.48 -8.01
C THR A 195 -14.90 -31.21 -6.83
N ILE A 196 -15.04 -29.94 -6.43
CA ILE A 196 -15.86 -29.54 -5.28
C ILE A 196 -17.35 -29.57 -5.64
N VAL A 197 -17.70 -29.14 -6.85
CA VAL A 197 -19.11 -29.00 -7.27
C VAL A 197 -19.73 -30.34 -7.66
N THR A 198 -21.01 -30.52 -7.35
CA THR A 198 -21.74 -31.79 -7.57
C THR A 198 -22.54 -31.82 -8.88
N ASN A 199 -22.82 -30.66 -9.48
CA ASN A 199 -23.46 -30.56 -10.78
C ASN A 199 -22.44 -30.76 -11.91
N LYS A 200 -22.88 -31.41 -12.98
CA LYS A 200 -22.04 -31.65 -14.16
C LYS A 200 -22.01 -30.41 -15.06
N PRO A 201 -20.85 -30.09 -15.67
CA PRO A 201 -20.81 -29.10 -16.75
C PRO A 201 -21.58 -29.62 -17.96
N VAL A 202 -22.01 -28.71 -18.83
CA VAL A 202 -22.72 -29.02 -20.08
C VAL A 202 -21.78 -28.93 -21.28
N LEU A 203 -22.12 -29.65 -22.35
CA LEU A 203 -21.44 -29.56 -23.65
C LEU A 203 -19.91 -29.81 -23.60
N GLY A 204 -19.43 -30.54 -22.60
CA GLY A 204 -18.00 -30.82 -22.43
C GLY A 204 -17.18 -29.66 -21.85
N GLY A 205 -17.83 -28.63 -21.29
CA GLY A 205 -17.15 -27.55 -20.56
C GLY A 205 -16.45 -28.03 -19.29
N THR A 206 -15.64 -27.16 -18.69
CA THR A 206 -15.01 -27.38 -17.38
C THR A 206 -15.38 -26.22 -16.47
N TRP A 207 -15.74 -26.52 -15.22
CA TRP A 207 -16.06 -25.48 -14.24
C TRP A 207 -14.85 -24.63 -13.91
N TYR A 208 -15.02 -23.31 -13.94
CA TYR A 208 -14.07 -22.34 -13.41
C TYR A 208 -14.78 -21.29 -12.57
N THR A 209 -14.03 -20.73 -11.63
CA THR A 209 -14.59 -19.81 -10.64
C THR A 209 -14.59 -18.38 -11.12
N ILE A 210 -15.76 -17.73 -11.11
CA ILE A 210 -15.95 -16.32 -11.44
C ILE A 210 -15.71 -15.44 -10.22
N ALA A 211 -16.39 -15.75 -9.10
CA ALA A 211 -16.35 -14.93 -7.90
C ALA A 211 -16.40 -15.79 -6.65
N ILE A 212 -15.63 -15.41 -5.63
CA ILE A 212 -15.58 -16.05 -4.32
C ILE A 212 -15.68 -14.98 -3.24
N SER A 213 -16.53 -15.23 -2.25
CA SER A 213 -16.61 -14.49 -0.99
C SER A 213 -16.43 -15.49 0.16
N ILE A 214 -15.45 -15.25 1.04
CA ILE A 214 -15.14 -16.13 2.16
C ILE A 214 -15.19 -15.31 3.46
N ASN A 215 -15.78 -15.88 4.49
CA ASN A 215 -15.78 -15.36 5.85
C ASN A 215 -15.04 -16.34 6.78
N PRO A 216 -13.74 -16.11 7.03
CA PRO A 216 -12.95 -16.89 7.99
C PRO A 216 -13.48 -16.92 9.42
N SER A 217 -14.25 -15.94 9.89
CA SER A 217 -14.83 -15.97 11.25
C SER A 217 -15.92 -17.02 11.37
N THR A 218 -16.78 -17.16 10.36
CA THR A 218 -17.89 -18.13 10.37
C THR A 218 -17.55 -19.43 9.63
N LYS A 219 -16.36 -19.52 9.02
CA LYS A 219 -15.95 -20.61 8.13
C LYS A 219 -16.99 -20.90 7.04
N THR A 220 -17.56 -19.84 6.49
CA THR A 220 -18.56 -19.93 5.41
C THR A 220 -18.12 -19.13 4.19
N GLY A 221 -18.75 -19.38 3.06
CA GLY A 221 -18.55 -18.58 1.87
C GLY A 221 -19.58 -18.83 0.79
N GLU A 222 -19.44 -18.05 -0.27
CA GLU A 222 -20.22 -18.18 -1.50
C GLU A 222 -19.27 -18.21 -2.70
N VAL A 223 -19.61 -19.05 -3.68
CA VAL A 223 -18.87 -19.15 -4.94
C VAL A 223 -19.84 -19.05 -6.11
N THR A 224 -19.47 -18.26 -7.10
CA THR A 224 -20.09 -18.22 -8.43
C THR A 224 -19.09 -18.83 -9.42
N TYR A 225 -19.54 -19.78 -10.22
CA TYR A 225 -18.71 -20.53 -11.16
C TYR A 225 -19.49 -20.82 -12.45
N GLU A 226 -18.79 -21.01 -13.56
CA GLU A 226 -19.38 -21.28 -14.87
C GLU A 226 -18.51 -22.26 -15.69
N ASP A 227 -19.07 -22.78 -16.78
CA ASP A 227 -18.40 -23.70 -17.71
C ASP A 227 -18.32 -23.16 -19.15
N GLY A 228 -18.59 -21.86 -19.32
CA GLY A 228 -18.71 -21.18 -20.60
C GLY A 228 -20.11 -21.22 -21.23
N HIS A 229 -21.05 -22.01 -20.69
CA HIS A 229 -22.43 -22.12 -21.19
C HIS A 229 -23.47 -21.81 -20.12
N ILE A 230 -23.24 -22.25 -18.88
CA ILE A 230 -24.11 -22.03 -17.74
C ILE A 230 -23.33 -21.49 -16.54
N GLN A 231 -23.99 -20.64 -15.76
CA GLN A 231 -23.47 -20.12 -14.50
C GLN A 231 -24.25 -20.70 -13.32
N SER A 232 -23.56 -21.08 -12.26
CA SER A 232 -24.13 -21.57 -11.02
C SER A 232 -23.59 -20.79 -9.81
N LYS A 233 -24.35 -20.82 -8.72
CA LYS A 233 -23.96 -20.24 -7.43
C LYS A 233 -24.08 -21.29 -6.35
N ALA A 234 -23.17 -21.28 -5.38
CA ALA A 234 -23.25 -22.15 -4.22
C ALA A 234 -22.84 -21.41 -2.94
N SER A 235 -23.42 -21.83 -1.82
CA SER A 235 -22.92 -21.50 -0.48
C SER A 235 -22.24 -22.72 0.12
N PHE A 236 -21.18 -22.50 0.89
CA PHE A 236 -20.43 -23.56 1.52
C PHE A 236 -20.06 -23.25 2.96
N ILE A 237 -19.83 -24.33 3.71
CA ILE A 237 -19.14 -24.32 5.01
C ILE A 237 -17.85 -25.10 4.79
N TYR A 238 -16.75 -24.62 5.36
CA TYR A 238 -15.45 -25.28 5.26
C TYR A 238 -14.80 -25.47 6.64
N SER A 239 -13.79 -26.31 6.68
CA SER A 239 -12.82 -26.37 7.77
C SER A 239 -11.42 -26.25 7.20
N TYR A 240 -10.56 -25.47 7.85
CA TYR A 240 -9.17 -25.25 7.43
C TYR A 240 -8.22 -25.64 8.56
N ASN A 241 -7.25 -26.52 8.25
CA ASN A 241 -6.17 -26.88 9.16
C ASN A 241 -4.88 -26.19 8.71
N LYS A 242 -4.51 -25.13 9.43
CA LYS A 242 -3.30 -24.33 9.17
C LYS A 242 -2.00 -25.14 9.22
N SER A 243 -1.96 -26.26 9.94
CA SER A 243 -0.73 -27.04 10.13
C SER A 243 -0.34 -27.87 8.90
N ASN A 244 -1.33 -28.37 8.16
CA ASN A 244 -1.11 -29.22 6.98
C ASN A 244 -1.71 -28.64 5.69
N GLY A 245 -2.38 -27.50 5.75
CA GLY A 245 -3.03 -26.86 4.60
C GLY A 245 -4.30 -27.58 4.13
N GLU A 246 -4.86 -28.50 4.91
CA GLU A 246 -6.04 -29.27 4.52
C GLU A 246 -7.30 -28.41 4.59
N ILE A 247 -8.11 -28.47 3.53
CA ILE A 247 -9.45 -27.87 3.47
C ILE A 247 -10.47 -28.97 3.21
N LEU A 248 -11.51 -29.01 4.04
CA LEU A 248 -12.69 -29.85 3.83
C LEU A 248 -13.91 -28.96 3.65
N PHE A 249 -14.88 -29.44 2.87
CA PHE A 249 -16.17 -28.78 2.67
C PHE A 249 -17.28 -29.67 3.21
N PRO A 250 -17.57 -29.64 4.54
CA PRO A 250 -18.66 -30.42 5.12
C PRO A 250 -20.02 -30.15 4.47
N LYS A 251 -20.18 -28.96 3.87
CA LYS A 251 -21.42 -28.54 3.25
C LYS A 251 -21.13 -27.70 2.00
N PHE A 252 -21.73 -28.08 0.87
CA PHE A 252 -21.69 -27.33 -0.38
C PHE A 252 -23.07 -27.39 -1.04
N GLU A 253 -23.82 -26.29 -1.01
CA GLU A 253 -25.21 -26.21 -1.48
C GLU A 253 -25.33 -25.28 -2.69
N ILE A 254 -25.75 -25.84 -3.82
CA ILE A 254 -26.05 -25.08 -5.03
C ILE A 254 -27.35 -24.29 -4.81
N LYS A 255 -27.27 -22.97 -4.99
CA LYS A 255 -28.42 -22.06 -4.93
C LYS A 255 -29.15 -22.08 -6.27
N LYS A 256 -30.47 -22.31 -6.22
CA LYS A 256 -31.36 -22.24 -7.37
C LYS A 256 -31.75 -20.81 -7.69
#